data_AF-A0A7X7BYE3-F1
#
_entry.id   AF-A0A7X7BYE3-F1
#
_cell.length_a   1.000
_cell.length_b   1.000
_cell.length_c   1.000
_cell.angle_alpha   90.00
_cell.angle_beta   90.00
_cell.angle_gamma   90.00
#
_symmetry.space_group_name_H-M   'P 1'
#
loop_
_entity.id
_entity.type
_entity.pdbx_description
1 polymer ?
#
loop_
_entity_poly.entity_id
_entity_poly.type
_entity_poly.pdbx_seq_one_letter_code
_entity_poly.pdbx_strand_id
1 'polypeptide(L)'
;DENEWYEIAGSSHIDATKEPWYEMSKKAGNDVTLYNNYSITYYKPDVEPSSKDEWNSYIKWKDNYGHSGYKVKNMYHTQPYYPLWAECDSISFHGTCLPQNGIDESGKGVYYVLYKYYYGYVDNEVNALDDSSIDISWTVNKKGQFVNLPGVDFIKIYTGVNQENGWLGECSTEVTGVEDLHILDVDIDTR
;
A
#
# COMPACT_ATOMS: atom_id res chain seq x y z
N ASP A 1 -22.24 -11.55 4.18
CA ASP A 1 -22.02 -11.81 5.62
C ASP A 1 -21.63 -10.47 6.23
N GLU A 2 -22.12 -10.08 7.41
CA GLU A 2 -21.87 -8.74 8.00
C GLU A 2 -20.37 -8.47 8.31
N ASN A 3 -19.50 -9.45 8.07
CA ASN A 3 -18.06 -9.39 8.28
C ASN A 3 -17.23 -9.59 6.99
N GLU A 4 -17.87 -9.62 5.81
CA GLU A 4 -17.14 -9.80 4.54
C GLU A 4 -16.54 -8.47 4.08
N TRP A 5 -15.21 -8.37 4.15
CA TRP A 5 -14.47 -7.28 3.51
C TRP A 5 -14.25 -7.60 2.04
N TYR A 6 -14.45 -6.60 1.19
CA TYR A 6 -14.13 -6.63 -0.24
C TYR A 6 -12.95 -5.67 -0.51
N GLU A 7 -12.23 -5.90 -1.61
CA GLU A 7 -11.14 -5.03 -2.04
C GLU A 7 -11.50 -4.31 -3.35
N ILE A 8 -10.91 -3.15 -3.59
CA ILE A 8 -10.98 -2.47 -4.87
C ILE A 8 -9.86 -3.00 -5.76
N ALA A 9 -10.23 -3.67 -6.86
CA ALA A 9 -9.28 -4.19 -7.83
C ALA A 9 -8.90 -3.12 -8.85
N GLY A 10 -7.90 -2.30 -8.52
CA GLY A 10 -7.24 -1.40 -9.46
C GLY A 10 -6.50 -2.12 -10.59
N SER A 11 -5.90 -1.34 -11.49
CA SER A 11 -5.26 -1.85 -12.72
C SER A 11 -4.24 -2.98 -12.50
N SER A 12 -3.43 -2.88 -11.44
CA SER A 12 -2.43 -3.90 -11.10
C SER A 12 -2.99 -5.22 -10.59
N HIS A 13 -4.24 -5.23 -10.09
CA HIS A 13 -4.91 -6.47 -9.72
C HIS A 13 -5.30 -7.29 -10.96
N ILE A 14 -5.53 -6.60 -12.09
CA ILE A 14 -5.93 -7.22 -13.36
C ILE A 14 -4.71 -7.77 -14.09
N ASP A 15 -3.75 -6.90 -14.37
CA ASP A 15 -2.49 -7.27 -15.01
C ASP A 15 -1.41 -6.24 -14.70
N ALA A 16 -0.64 -6.49 -13.64
CA ALA A 16 0.51 -5.69 -13.25
C ALA A 16 1.51 -5.44 -14.39
N THR A 17 1.62 -6.36 -15.36
CA THR A 17 2.57 -6.23 -16.48
C THR A 17 2.17 -5.14 -17.48
N LYS A 18 0.94 -4.61 -17.38
CA LYS A 18 0.43 -3.50 -18.18
C LYS A 18 0.68 -2.14 -17.56
N GLU A 19 1.18 -2.08 -16.33
CA GLU A 19 1.56 -0.80 -15.74
C GLU A 19 2.71 -0.18 -16.56
N PRO A 20 2.63 1.12 -16.92
CA PRO A 20 3.64 1.77 -17.76
C PRO A 20 5.07 1.69 -17.21
N TRP A 21 5.20 1.58 -15.89
CA TRP A 21 6.48 1.53 -15.17
C TRP A 21 6.95 0.11 -14.84
N TYR A 22 6.17 -0.94 -15.16
CA TYR A 22 6.45 -2.32 -14.74
C TYR A 22 7.86 -2.79 -15.09
N GLU A 23 8.28 -2.61 -16.34
CA GLU A 23 9.61 -3.03 -16.80
C GLU A 23 10.74 -2.17 -16.18
N MET A 24 10.48 -0.88 -15.90
CA MET A 24 11.44 -0.02 -15.22
C MET A 24 11.64 -0.46 -13.76
N SER A 25 10.55 -0.74 -13.06
CA SER A 25 10.55 -1.21 -11.66
C SER A 25 11.28 -2.55 -11.55
N LYS A 26 10.95 -3.50 -12.44
CA LYS A 26 11.64 -4.79 -12.52
C LYS A 26 13.14 -4.63 -12.78
N LYS A 27 13.54 -3.73 -13.68
CA LYS A 27 14.95 -3.43 -13.96
C LYS A 27 15.67 -2.78 -12.77
N ALA A 28 14.95 -2.01 -11.96
CA ALA A 28 15.47 -1.43 -10.72
C ALA A 28 15.67 -2.47 -9.60
N GLY A 29 15.24 -3.72 -9.82
CA GLY A 29 15.36 -4.80 -8.83
C GLY A 29 14.23 -4.84 -7.83
N ASN A 30 13.16 -4.09 -8.07
CA ASN A 30 11.96 -4.12 -7.25
C ASN A 30 11.19 -5.43 -7.42
N ASP A 31 10.45 -5.81 -6.39
CA ASP A 31 9.49 -6.91 -6.46
C ASP A 31 8.21 -6.44 -7.14
N VAL A 32 8.02 -6.89 -8.39
CA VAL A 32 6.86 -6.54 -9.21
C VAL A 32 5.75 -7.61 -9.18
N THR A 33 5.80 -8.51 -8.20
CA THR A 33 4.81 -9.58 -8.06
C THR A 33 3.54 -9.07 -7.38
N LEU A 34 2.38 -9.43 -7.93
CA LEU A 34 1.11 -9.28 -7.25
C LEU A 34 0.88 -10.48 -6.30
N TYR A 35 0.78 -10.22 -5.01
CA TYR A 35 0.48 -11.25 -4.02
C TYR A 35 -0.98 -11.14 -3.56
N ASN A 36 -1.82 -12.07 -4.02
CA ASN A 36 -3.21 -12.21 -3.56
C ASN A 36 -3.27 -12.98 -2.24
N ASN A 37 -4.27 -12.73 -1.40
CA ASN A 37 -4.37 -13.37 -0.07
C ASN A 37 -3.07 -13.22 0.74
N TYR A 38 -2.43 -12.06 0.59
CA TYR A 38 -1.22 -11.70 1.31
C TYR A 38 -1.54 -11.46 2.78
N SER A 39 -0.66 -11.93 3.64
CA SER A 39 -0.69 -11.67 5.06
C SER A 39 0.69 -11.26 5.52
N ILE A 40 0.80 -10.08 6.11
CA ILE A 40 2.04 -9.58 6.72
C ILE A 40 1.86 -9.42 8.21
N THR A 41 2.84 -9.89 8.97
CA THR A 41 2.87 -9.80 10.44
C THR A 41 4.05 -8.95 10.87
N TYR A 42 3.75 -7.89 11.62
CA TYR A 42 4.72 -7.00 12.25
C TYR A 42 4.89 -7.37 13.72
N TYR A 43 6.12 -7.49 14.18
CA TYR A 43 6.45 -7.85 15.55
C TYR A 43 6.79 -6.60 16.35
N LYS A 44 6.23 -6.50 17.56
CA LYS A 44 6.48 -5.40 18.48
C LYS A 44 7.98 -5.34 18.83
N PRO A 45 8.64 -4.18 18.68
CA PRO A 45 10.03 -4.05 19.08
C PRO A 45 10.16 -4.04 20.61
N ASP A 46 11.21 -4.66 21.15
CA ASP A 46 11.48 -4.65 22.60
C ASP A 46 11.83 -3.24 23.11
N VAL A 47 12.52 -2.46 22.28
CA VAL A 47 12.97 -1.10 22.59
C VAL A 47 12.88 -0.21 21.35
N GLU A 48 12.64 1.08 21.58
CA GLU A 48 12.81 2.09 20.54
C GLU A 48 14.29 2.25 20.20
N PRO A 49 14.65 2.28 18.90
CA PRO A 49 16.04 2.32 18.52
C PRO A 49 16.62 3.72 18.78
N SER A 50 17.78 3.74 19.42
CA SER A 50 18.43 4.94 19.94
C SER A 50 19.57 5.44 19.06
N SER A 51 19.98 4.65 18.07
CA SER A 51 21.13 4.92 17.20
C SER A 51 20.83 4.54 15.75
N LYS A 52 21.58 5.14 14.81
CA LYS A 52 21.45 4.84 13.36
C LYS A 52 21.69 3.37 13.03
N ASP A 53 22.57 2.71 13.78
CA ASP A 53 22.88 1.30 13.58
C ASP A 53 21.68 0.40 13.92
N GLU A 54 20.87 0.79 14.90
CA GLU A 54 19.65 0.07 15.30
C GLU A 54 18.46 0.32 14.36
N TRP A 55 18.45 1.44 13.63
CA TRP A 55 17.33 1.84 12.78
C TRP A 55 17.01 0.82 11.68
N ASN A 56 18.03 0.17 11.11
CA ASN A 56 17.87 -0.80 10.02
C ASN A 56 17.15 -2.09 10.43
N SER A 57 17.04 -2.35 11.74
CA SER A 57 16.41 -3.56 12.29
C SER A 57 15.24 -3.25 13.23
N TYR A 58 14.57 -2.11 13.03
CA TYR A 58 13.61 -1.59 14.00
C TYR A 58 12.35 -2.46 14.16
N ILE A 59 11.48 -2.57 13.16
CA ILE A 59 10.26 -3.40 13.26
C ILE A 59 10.37 -4.57 12.31
N LYS A 60 10.57 -5.76 12.86
CA LYS A 60 10.62 -6.98 12.07
C LYS A 60 9.23 -7.28 11.48
N TRP A 61 9.22 -7.75 10.24
CA TRP A 61 8.03 -8.34 9.63
C TRP A 61 8.32 -9.68 8.95
N LYS A 62 7.28 -10.48 8.81
CA LYS A 62 7.26 -11.71 8.00
C LYS A 62 5.95 -11.79 7.24
N ASP A 63 5.98 -12.39 6.05
CA ASP A 63 4.77 -12.66 5.30
C ASP A 63 4.49 -14.15 5.12
N ASN A 64 3.30 -14.46 4.60
CA ASN A 64 2.84 -15.82 4.32
C ASN A 64 3.45 -16.44 3.06
N TYR A 65 4.26 -15.69 2.30
CA TYR A 65 5.01 -16.19 1.15
C TYR A 65 6.46 -16.58 1.50
N GLY A 66 6.86 -16.40 2.77
CA GLY A 66 8.16 -16.79 3.28
C GLY A 66 9.20 -15.67 3.24
N HIS A 67 8.81 -14.45 2.86
CA HIS A 67 9.69 -13.29 2.95
C HIS A 67 9.68 -12.70 4.37
N SER A 68 10.71 -11.90 4.64
CA SER A 68 10.84 -11.18 5.89
C SER A 68 11.73 -9.97 5.71
N GLY A 69 11.56 -8.97 6.55
CA GLY A 69 12.39 -7.78 6.54
C GLY A 69 12.15 -6.93 7.77
N TYR A 70 12.46 -5.65 7.66
CA TYR A 70 12.24 -4.66 8.71
C TYR A 70 11.60 -3.41 8.12
N LYS A 71 10.76 -2.73 8.91
CA LYS A 71 10.46 -1.31 8.68
C LYS A 71 11.57 -0.50 9.34
N VAL A 72 12.24 0.33 8.54
CA VAL A 72 13.48 1.01 8.94
C VAL A 72 13.14 2.39 9.49
N LYS A 73 13.74 2.77 10.63
CA LYS A 73 13.59 4.13 11.17
C LYS A 73 14.50 5.10 10.41
N ASN A 74 14.14 6.37 10.38
CA ASN A 74 15.00 7.41 9.81
C ASN A 74 15.14 8.61 10.77
N MET A 75 16.00 9.56 10.40
CA MET A 75 16.28 10.73 11.24
C MET A 75 15.19 11.80 11.23
N TYR A 76 14.23 11.71 10.31
CA TYR A 76 13.22 12.73 10.08
C TYR A 76 11.93 12.48 10.88
N HIS A 77 11.71 11.24 11.34
CA HIS A 77 10.52 10.83 12.08
C HIS A 77 10.89 10.23 13.44
N THR A 78 10.62 10.99 14.49
CA THR A 78 11.01 10.63 15.87
C THR A 78 9.94 9.81 16.61
N GLN A 79 8.72 9.78 16.09
CA GLN A 79 7.62 8.99 16.65
C GLN A 79 7.93 7.48 16.60
N PRO A 80 7.36 6.68 17.51
CA PRO A 80 7.32 5.22 17.36
C PRO A 80 6.61 4.84 16.07
N TYR A 81 7.16 3.88 15.32
CA TYR A 81 6.50 3.37 14.11
C TYR A 81 5.58 2.20 14.46
N TYR A 82 5.83 1.49 15.56
CA TYR A 82 4.93 0.44 16.03
C TYR A 82 3.76 1.09 16.77
N PRO A 83 2.50 0.72 16.48
CA PRO A 83 1.36 1.39 17.10
C PRO A 83 1.35 1.24 18.63
N LEU A 84 1.29 2.36 19.34
CA LEU A 84 1.32 2.37 20.82
C LEU A 84 0.07 1.76 21.45
N TRP A 85 -1.04 1.71 20.72
CA TRP A 85 -2.30 1.10 21.16
C TRP A 85 -2.27 -0.43 21.08
N ALA A 86 -1.27 -1.02 20.42
CA ALA A 86 -1.19 -2.47 20.24
C ALA A 86 -0.66 -3.14 21.51
N GLU A 87 -1.56 -3.85 22.19
CA GLU A 87 -1.24 -4.62 23.40
C GLU A 87 -0.52 -5.94 23.08
N CYS A 88 -0.77 -6.52 21.91
CA CYS A 88 -0.18 -7.78 21.46
C CYS A 88 1.29 -7.64 21.03
N ASP A 89 2.05 -8.75 21.09
CA ASP A 89 3.45 -8.82 20.63
C ASP A 89 3.59 -8.78 19.10
N SER A 90 2.49 -8.90 18.36
CA SER A 90 2.46 -8.78 16.92
C SER A 90 1.10 -8.33 16.39
N ILE A 91 1.10 -7.71 15.22
CA ILE A 91 -0.11 -7.32 14.49
C ILE A 91 -0.01 -7.89 13.07
N SER A 92 -1.10 -8.48 12.58
CA SER A 92 -1.19 -9.01 11.23
C SER A 92 -2.23 -8.27 10.41
N PHE A 93 -1.89 -7.99 9.15
CA PHE A 93 -2.79 -7.43 8.15
C PHE A 93 -2.95 -8.43 7.01
N HIS A 94 -4.13 -8.44 6.41
CA HIS A 94 -4.49 -9.33 5.32
C HIS A 94 -5.09 -8.52 4.17
N GLY A 95 -4.77 -8.90 2.94
CA GLY A 95 -5.29 -8.26 1.73
C GLY A 95 -4.48 -8.67 0.50
N THR A 96 -4.37 -7.77 -0.46
CA THR A 96 -3.47 -7.90 -1.62
C THR A 96 -2.23 -7.02 -1.46
N CYS A 97 -1.04 -7.56 -1.76
CA CYS A 97 0.18 -6.77 -1.87
C CYS A 97 0.47 -6.51 -3.35
N LEU A 98 0.56 -5.23 -3.70
CA LEU A 98 0.78 -4.74 -5.04
C LEU A 98 2.27 -4.75 -5.42
N PRO A 99 2.57 -4.80 -6.73
CA PRO A 99 3.92 -4.59 -7.25
C PRO A 99 4.52 -3.28 -6.75
N GLN A 100 5.79 -3.31 -6.36
CA GLN A 100 6.52 -2.12 -5.91
C GLN A 100 6.67 -1.10 -7.06
N ASN A 101 6.30 0.15 -6.78
CA ASN A 101 6.21 1.24 -7.77
C ASN A 101 7.12 2.44 -7.45
N GLY A 102 7.85 2.41 -6.33
CA GLY A 102 8.91 3.38 -6.03
C GLY A 102 10.20 3.02 -6.75
N ILE A 103 10.73 3.90 -7.59
CA ILE A 103 11.97 3.65 -8.35
C ILE A 103 13.03 4.68 -7.97
N ASP A 104 14.21 4.22 -7.57
CA ASP A 104 15.39 5.08 -7.47
C ASP A 104 15.92 5.42 -8.88
N GLU A 105 15.52 6.58 -9.39
CA GLU A 105 15.97 7.05 -10.70
C GLU A 105 17.41 7.58 -10.70
N SER A 106 17.98 7.82 -9.52
CA SER A 106 19.39 8.22 -9.43
C SER A 106 20.35 7.04 -9.59
N GLY A 107 19.89 5.81 -9.33
CA GLY A 107 20.72 4.61 -9.19
C GLY A 107 21.72 4.65 -8.02
N LYS A 108 21.54 5.59 -7.08
CA LYS A 108 22.42 5.86 -5.94
C LYS A 108 21.67 5.95 -4.61
N GLY A 109 20.36 5.70 -4.61
CA GLY A 109 19.47 5.78 -3.47
C GLY A 109 19.22 7.20 -2.98
N VAL A 110 19.29 8.21 -3.85
CA VAL A 110 19.10 9.63 -3.44
C VAL A 110 17.85 10.29 -4.00
N TYR A 111 17.23 9.70 -5.04
CA TYR A 111 16.03 10.27 -5.66
C TYR A 111 15.08 9.15 -6.09
N TYR A 112 13.96 9.06 -5.38
CA TYR A 112 12.92 8.07 -5.62
C TYR A 112 11.71 8.74 -6.27
N VAL A 113 11.18 8.10 -7.30
CA VAL A 113 9.92 8.48 -7.95
C VAL A 113 8.89 7.40 -7.63
N LEU A 114 7.79 7.79 -7.02
CA LEU A 114 6.63 6.91 -6.82
C LEU A 114 5.75 7.01 -8.06
N TYR A 115 5.73 5.94 -8.86
CA TYR A 115 4.93 5.92 -10.07
C TYR A 115 3.49 5.52 -9.77
N LYS A 116 2.53 6.32 -10.24
CA LYS A 116 1.12 5.99 -10.10
C LYS A 116 0.74 4.71 -10.86
N TYR A 117 -0.18 3.93 -10.30
CA TYR A 117 -0.89 2.88 -11.01
C TYR A 117 -1.81 3.50 -12.08
N TYR A 118 -2.30 2.71 -13.03
CA TYR A 118 -3.23 3.24 -14.03
C TYR A 118 -4.59 3.65 -13.43
N TYR A 119 -5.13 2.91 -12.45
CA TYR A 119 -6.27 3.32 -11.60
C TYR A 119 -6.40 2.44 -10.34
N GLY A 120 -7.28 2.84 -9.42
CA GLY A 120 -7.75 1.99 -8.33
C GLY A 120 -6.78 1.81 -7.16
N TYR A 121 -5.81 2.71 -7.04
CA TYR A 121 -5.04 2.93 -5.82
C TYR A 121 -5.40 4.31 -5.28
N VAL A 122 -5.47 4.50 -3.97
CA VAL A 122 -5.59 5.85 -3.39
C VAL A 122 -4.20 6.51 -3.40
N ASP A 123 -4.10 7.84 -3.52
CA ASP A 123 -2.81 8.55 -3.74
C ASP A 123 -2.24 8.36 -5.17
N ASN A 124 -3.11 8.05 -6.12
CA ASN A 124 -2.73 7.83 -7.52
C ASN A 124 -2.65 9.13 -8.34
N GLU A 125 -3.39 10.15 -7.91
CA GLU A 125 -3.48 11.44 -8.60
C GLU A 125 -3.81 12.56 -7.59
N VAL A 126 -3.57 13.81 -7.96
CA VAL A 126 -3.94 14.97 -7.15
C VAL A 126 -5.46 15.06 -6.94
N ASN A 127 -5.88 15.48 -5.74
CA ASN A 127 -7.28 15.50 -5.28
C ASN A 127 -8.27 16.22 -6.20
N ALA A 128 -7.82 17.12 -7.08
CA ALA A 128 -8.69 17.92 -7.94
C ALA A 128 -8.95 17.27 -9.31
N LEU A 129 -8.35 16.10 -9.59
CA LEU A 129 -8.51 15.40 -10.85
C LEU A 129 -9.34 14.13 -10.66
N ASP A 130 -10.13 13.81 -11.68
CA ASP A 130 -11.03 12.67 -11.73
C ASP A 130 -10.35 11.32 -11.43
N ASP A 131 -9.09 11.17 -11.86
CA ASP A 131 -8.27 9.97 -11.62
C ASP A 131 -7.91 9.73 -10.14
N SER A 132 -8.23 10.67 -9.24
CA SER A 132 -8.13 10.47 -7.79
C SER A 132 -9.34 9.74 -7.19
N SER A 133 -10.43 9.61 -7.97
CA SER A 133 -11.64 8.89 -7.57
C SER A 133 -11.47 7.38 -7.67
N ILE A 134 -12.31 6.68 -6.90
CA ILE A 134 -12.37 5.22 -6.86
C ILE A 134 -13.79 4.80 -7.23
N ASP A 135 -13.93 3.97 -8.26
CA ASP A 135 -15.21 3.37 -8.61
C ASP A 135 -15.43 2.09 -7.80
N ILE A 136 -16.53 2.05 -7.05
CA ILE A 136 -16.95 0.88 -6.27
C ILE A 136 -17.31 -0.32 -7.17
N SER A 137 -17.55 -0.11 -8.47
CA SER A 137 -17.77 -1.19 -9.44
C SER A 137 -16.53 -2.08 -9.61
N TRP A 138 -15.34 -1.59 -9.26
CA TRP A 138 -14.09 -2.35 -9.26
C TRP A 138 -13.96 -3.31 -8.07
N THR A 139 -15.00 -3.45 -7.25
CA THR A 139 -14.98 -4.31 -6.07
C THR A 139 -14.79 -5.78 -6.44
N VAL A 140 -13.89 -6.47 -5.73
CA VAL A 140 -13.69 -7.92 -5.79
C VAL A 140 -13.85 -8.59 -4.44
N ASN A 141 -14.33 -9.83 -4.45
CA ASN A 141 -14.33 -10.69 -3.26
C ASN A 141 -12.95 -11.33 -3.02
N LYS A 142 -12.81 -12.06 -1.91
CA LYS A 142 -11.57 -12.79 -1.54
C LYS A 142 -11.04 -13.79 -2.58
N LYS A 143 -11.84 -14.14 -3.60
CA LYS A 143 -11.43 -15.01 -4.71
C LYS A 143 -10.99 -14.21 -5.94
N GLY A 144 -10.94 -12.88 -5.85
CA GLY A 144 -10.65 -11.99 -6.97
C GLY A 144 -11.79 -11.87 -7.98
N GLN A 145 -13.02 -12.22 -7.60
CA GLN A 145 -14.17 -12.14 -8.50
C GLN A 145 -14.88 -10.81 -8.30
N PHE A 146 -15.21 -10.11 -9.38
CA PHE A 146 -15.97 -8.86 -9.33
C PHE A 146 -17.34 -9.06 -8.66
N VAL A 147 -17.71 -8.10 -7.83
CA VAL A 147 -18.97 -8.05 -7.10
C VAL A 147 -19.57 -6.66 -7.24
N ASN A 148 -20.85 -6.60 -7.58
CA ASN A 148 -21.58 -5.34 -7.55
C ASN A 148 -22.09 -5.09 -6.12
N LEU A 149 -21.62 -4.01 -5.49
CA LEU A 149 -22.11 -3.59 -4.17
C LEU A 149 -23.20 -2.52 -4.33
N PRO A 150 -24.31 -2.60 -3.57
CA PRO A 150 -25.32 -1.55 -3.58
C PRO A 150 -24.86 -0.27 -2.84
N GLY A 151 -23.76 -0.34 -2.08
CA GLY A 151 -23.20 0.76 -1.29
C GLY A 151 -22.11 0.26 -0.32
N VAL A 152 -21.49 1.19 0.40
CA VAL A 152 -20.44 0.91 1.40
C VAL A 152 -20.71 1.71 2.68
N ASP A 153 -20.69 1.05 3.83
CA ASP A 153 -20.84 1.71 5.14
C ASP A 153 -19.49 2.04 5.79
N PHE A 154 -18.48 1.22 5.51
CA PHE A 154 -17.14 1.34 6.11
C PHE A 154 -16.07 1.15 5.04
N ILE A 155 -15.05 2.01 5.11
CA ILE A 155 -13.87 1.95 4.24
C ILE A 155 -12.66 1.73 5.14
N LYS A 156 -11.86 0.73 4.80
CA LYS A 156 -10.57 0.47 5.42
C LYS A 156 -9.48 0.80 4.41
N ILE A 157 -8.55 1.66 4.79
CA ILE A 157 -7.41 2.05 3.98
C ILE A 157 -6.15 1.52 4.63
N TYR A 158 -5.29 0.90 3.82
CA TYR A 158 -3.96 0.44 4.20
C TYR A 158 -3.02 0.61 3.00
N THR A 159 -1.73 0.71 3.28
CA THR A 159 -0.70 0.68 2.23
C THR A 159 -0.69 -0.70 1.56
N GLY A 160 -0.98 -0.74 0.26
CA GLY A 160 -0.97 -1.97 -0.53
C GLY A 160 0.41 -2.39 -1.02
N VAL A 161 1.44 -1.56 -0.82
CA VAL A 161 2.82 -1.81 -1.23
C VAL A 161 3.71 -2.05 -0.01
N ASN A 162 4.49 -3.13 -0.01
CA ASN A 162 5.53 -3.35 0.99
C ASN A 162 6.91 -3.01 0.39
N GLN A 163 7.33 -1.74 0.51
CA GLN A 163 8.59 -1.25 -0.04
C GLN A 163 9.31 -0.30 0.93
N GLU A 164 10.64 -0.32 0.92
CA GLU A 164 11.51 0.67 1.56
C GLU A 164 12.22 1.50 0.47
N ASN A 165 12.03 2.81 0.49
CA ASN A 165 12.57 3.79 -0.46
C ASN A 165 13.85 4.45 0.09
N GLY A 166 14.77 3.62 0.59
CA GLY A 166 16.08 4.05 1.06
C GLY A 166 16.00 5.00 2.26
N TRP A 167 16.63 6.18 2.15
CA TRP A 167 16.68 7.15 3.25
C TRP A 167 15.32 7.79 3.59
N LEU A 168 14.37 7.75 2.65
CA LEU A 168 13.00 8.21 2.88
C LEU A 168 12.27 7.28 3.86
N GLY A 169 12.66 6.00 3.92
CA GLY A 169 11.99 4.96 4.69
C GLY A 169 10.92 4.26 3.88
N GLU A 170 9.88 3.77 4.55
CA GLU A 170 8.83 2.96 3.95
C GLU A 170 7.99 3.74 2.92
N CYS A 171 7.39 3.03 1.97
CA CYS A 171 6.44 3.60 1.02
C CYS A 171 5.05 3.71 1.64
N SER A 172 4.66 4.91 2.07
CA SER A 172 3.34 5.17 2.67
C SER A 172 2.28 5.46 1.61
N THR A 173 1.02 5.27 2.00
CA THR A 173 -0.14 5.79 1.26
C THR A 173 -0.67 7.01 1.98
N GLU A 174 -0.77 8.13 1.27
CA GLU A 174 -1.22 9.40 1.85
C GLU A 174 -2.70 9.65 1.54
N VAL A 175 -3.49 9.92 2.58
CA VAL A 175 -4.94 10.19 2.45
C VAL A 175 -5.35 11.34 3.36
N THR A 176 -6.13 12.26 2.81
CA THR A 176 -6.66 13.41 3.56
C THR A 176 -8.12 13.25 3.98
N GLY A 177 -8.90 12.46 3.22
CA GLY A 177 -10.31 12.19 3.48
C GLY A 177 -10.91 11.29 2.42
N VAL A 178 -12.19 10.95 2.60
CA VAL A 178 -13.00 10.22 1.63
C VAL A 178 -14.35 10.91 1.52
N GLU A 179 -14.81 11.11 0.30
CA GLU A 179 -16.08 11.76 -0.01
C GLU A 179 -16.91 10.85 -0.93
N ASP A 180 -18.22 10.78 -0.70
CA ASP A 180 -19.15 10.10 -1.61
C ASP A 180 -19.62 11.10 -2.67
N LEU A 181 -19.15 10.91 -3.90
CA LEU A 181 -19.45 11.79 -5.03
C LEU A 181 -20.95 11.87 -5.37
N HIS A 182 -21.73 10.83 -5.07
CA HIS A 182 -23.18 10.84 -5.29
C HIS A 182 -23.90 11.83 -4.38
N ILE A 183 -23.40 12.00 -3.14
CA ILE A 183 -23.94 12.98 -2.19
C ILE A 183 -23.55 14.41 -2.59
N LEU A 184 -22.42 14.55 -3.29
CA LEU A 184 -21.92 15.82 -3.80
C LEU A 184 -22.51 16.21 -5.17
N ASP A 185 -23.34 15.36 -5.77
CA ASP A 185 -23.90 15.54 -7.12
C ASP A 185 -22.79 15.70 -8.19
N VAL A 186 -21.72 14.92 -8.04
CA VAL A 186 -20.58 14.87 -8.96
C VAL A 186 -20.60 13.55 -9.72
N ASP A 187 -20.56 13.62 -11.05
CA ASP A 187 -20.52 12.47 -11.95
C ASP A 187 -19.20 12.50 -12.74
N ILE A 188 -18.48 11.37 -12.72
CA ILE A 188 -17.17 11.19 -13.31
C ILE A 188 -17.20 9.86 -14.09
N ASP A 189 -16.70 9.89 -15.33
CA ASP A 189 -16.60 8.68 -16.14
C ASP A 189 -15.63 7.66 -15.51
N THR A 190 -16.10 6.43 -15.31
CA THR A 190 -15.26 5.30 -14.93
C THR A 190 -14.24 4.97 -16.02
N ARG A 191 -13.01 4.61 -15.61
CA ARG A 191 -11.94 4.13 -16.52
C ARG A 191 -12.14 2.72 -17.08
#